data_AF-A0AAQ4DPL6-F1
#
_entry.id   AF-A0AAQ4DPL6-F1
#
_cell.length_a   1.000
_cell.length_b   1.000
_cell.length_c   1.000
_cell.angle_alpha   90.00
_cell.angle_beta   90.00
_cell.angle_gamma   90.00
#
_symmetry.space_group_name_H-M   'P 1'
#
loop_
_entity.id
_entity.type
_entity.pdbx_description
1 polymer ?
#
loop_
_entity_poly.entity_id
_entity_poly.type
_entity_poly.pdbx_seq_one_letter_code
_entity_poly.pdbx_strand_id
1 'polypeptide(L)'
;MQSLLAGVVQITSRPLVRALQTSPIARQKWKILRLNHVAVATLQLEKLTSFYKDTLGLKVSEPVPQKEHGVTTVFVDVGNTKFELLLPLGDKSPIASFLEKNKGGGAHHVCLEVDDIEAAVADLKQKGIRMLAEKTRIGAHGKPVMFLHPKDCGGVLVELEQA
;
A
#
# COMPACT_ATOMS: atom_id res chain seq x y z
N MET A 1 46.00 37.09 -8.80
CA MET A 1 44.78 36.74 -8.05
C MET A 1 43.67 36.49 -9.05
N GLN A 2 43.16 35.26 -9.03
CA GLN A 2 42.11 34.73 -9.90
C GLN A 2 40.77 35.43 -9.63
N SER A 3 39.98 35.68 -10.68
CA SER A 3 38.52 35.71 -10.57
C SER A 3 37.90 35.38 -11.93
N LEU A 4 37.48 34.13 -12.07
CA LEU A 4 36.62 33.65 -13.14
C LEU A 4 35.18 34.01 -12.78
N LEU A 5 34.53 34.88 -13.57
CA LEU A 5 33.08 35.05 -13.56
C LEU A 5 32.48 33.94 -14.45
N ALA A 6 32.15 32.81 -13.83
CA ALA A 6 31.37 31.76 -14.46
C ALA A 6 29.89 32.17 -14.48
N GLY A 7 29.33 32.22 -15.69
CA GLY A 7 27.92 32.55 -15.93
C GLY A 7 26.98 31.60 -15.20
N VAL A 8 25.97 32.19 -14.57
CA VAL A 8 24.84 31.50 -13.95
C VAL A 8 24.07 30.77 -15.03
N VAL A 9 24.20 29.44 -15.09
CA VAL A 9 23.27 28.59 -15.82
C VAL A 9 21.96 28.58 -15.01
N GLN A 10 20.95 29.30 -15.49
CA GLN A 10 19.59 29.15 -14.99
C GLN A 10 19.11 27.73 -15.31
N ILE A 11 19.24 26.83 -14.34
CA ILE A 11 18.57 25.53 -14.36
C ILE A 11 17.08 25.83 -14.14
N THR A 12 16.33 25.97 -15.22
CA THR A 12 14.87 25.97 -15.16
C THR A 12 14.44 24.55 -14.76
N SER A 13 14.06 24.38 -13.50
CA SER A 13 13.50 23.14 -12.97
C SER A 13 12.16 22.84 -13.65
N ARG A 14 12.20 22.17 -14.80
CA ARG A 14 11.01 21.52 -15.35
C ARG A 14 10.50 20.51 -14.31
N PRO A 15 9.22 20.53 -13.92
CA PRO A 15 8.70 19.56 -12.97
C PRO A 15 8.82 18.16 -13.58
N LEU A 16 9.40 17.24 -12.83
CA LEU A 16 9.67 15.85 -13.23
C LEU A 16 8.40 14.99 -13.38
N VAL A 17 7.21 15.62 -13.48
CA VAL A 17 5.96 14.93 -13.80
C VAL A 17 5.81 14.94 -15.31
N ARG A 18 6.66 14.15 -15.99
CA ARG A 18 6.39 13.76 -17.37
C ARG A 18 5.01 13.12 -17.38
N ALA A 19 4.10 13.68 -18.18
CA ALA A 19 2.69 13.27 -18.25
C ALA A 19 2.57 11.75 -18.22
N LEU A 20 1.87 11.22 -17.22
CA LEU A 20 1.43 9.83 -17.17
C LEU A 20 0.59 9.61 -18.43
N GLN A 21 1.17 9.00 -19.45
CA GLN A 21 0.46 8.66 -20.67
C GLN A 21 -0.42 7.45 -20.37
N THR A 22 -1.73 7.63 -20.45
CA THR A 22 -2.67 6.51 -20.47
C THR A 22 -2.54 5.83 -21.83
N SER A 23 -1.71 4.79 -21.92
CA SER A 23 -1.79 3.87 -23.06
C SER A 23 -3.20 3.25 -23.04
N PRO A 24 -3.91 3.20 -24.18
CA PRO A 24 -5.20 2.53 -24.25
C PRO A 24 -4.96 1.01 -24.11
N ILE A 25 -4.92 0.53 -22.87
CA ILE A 25 -5.12 -0.89 -22.59
C ILE A 25 -6.49 -1.22 -23.21
N ALA A 26 -6.54 -2.24 -24.07
CA ALA A 26 -7.79 -2.75 -24.66
C ALA A 26 -8.91 -2.67 -23.61
N ARG A 27 -10.01 -1.97 -23.93
CA ARG A 27 -11.02 -1.45 -22.97
C ARG A 27 -11.09 -2.29 -21.70
N GLN A 28 -10.35 -1.87 -20.66
CA GLN A 28 -10.45 -2.52 -19.37
C GLN A 28 -11.89 -2.37 -18.88
N LYS A 29 -12.50 -3.49 -18.47
CA LYS A 29 -13.88 -3.53 -17.95
C LYS A 29 -14.00 -3.03 -16.51
N TRP A 30 -12.87 -2.63 -15.93
CA TRP A 30 -12.70 -2.19 -14.56
C TRP A 30 -11.62 -1.09 -14.54
N LYS A 31 -11.56 -0.31 -13.48
CA LYS A 31 -10.65 0.82 -13.29
C LYS A 31 -9.99 0.76 -11.93
N ILE A 32 -8.73 1.18 -11.87
CA ILE A 32 -8.09 1.59 -10.61
C ILE A 32 -8.61 2.99 -10.27
N LEU A 33 -9.09 3.16 -9.04
CA LEU A 33 -9.69 4.42 -8.60
C LEU A 33 -8.70 5.26 -7.81
N ARG A 34 -8.14 4.69 -6.74
CA ARG A 34 -7.18 5.37 -5.86
C ARG A 34 -6.37 4.39 -5.02
N LEU A 35 -5.32 4.91 -4.39
CA LEU A 35 -4.63 4.25 -3.29
C LEU A 35 -5.48 4.35 -2.02
N ASN A 36 -5.96 3.21 -1.51
CA ASN A 36 -6.72 3.15 -0.26
C ASN A 36 -5.77 3.39 0.93
N HIS A 37 -4.73 2.57 1.03
CA HIS A 37 -3.75 2.64 2.10
C HIS A 37 -2.40 2.02 1.73
N VAL A 38 -1.40 2.29 2.57
CA VAL A 38 -0.12 1.57 2.63
C VAL A 38 0.00 0.87 3.99
N ALA A 39 0.15 -0.44 3.98
CA ALA A 39 0.28 -1.22 5.21
C ALA A 39 1.76 -1.31 5.65
N VAL A 40 2.00 -1.11 6.95
CA VAL A 40 3.31 -1.17 7.58
C VAL A 40 3.25 -2.17 8.73
N ALA A 41 3.94 -3.30 8.58
CA ALA A 41 4.03 -4.29 9.64
C ALA A 41 5.08 -3.86 10.68
N THR A 42 4.76 -4.01 11.96
CA THR A 42 5.64 -3.64 13.07
C THR A 42 5.44 -4.55 14.29
N LEU A 43 6.49 -4.73 15.10
CA LEU A 43 6.41 -5.30 16.45
C LEU A 43 6.35 -4.23 17.55
N GLN A 44 6.45 -2.95 17.17
CA GLN A 44 6.50 -1.79 18.07
C GLN A 44 5.33 -0.83 17.77
N LEU A 45 4.09 -1.33 17.85
CA LEU A 45 2.89 -0.58 17.44
C LEU A 45 2.73 0.74 18.19
N GLU A 46 2.88 0.72 19.52
CA GLU A 46 2.75 1.91 20.38
C GLU A 46 3.78 2.99 20.03
N LYS A 47 5.05 2.59 19.91
CA LYS A 47 6.14 3.51 19.52
C LYS A 47 5.88 4.13 18.14
N LEU A 48 5.46 3.33 17.17
CA LEU A 48 5.20 3.82 15.83
C LEU A 48 3.97 4.72 15.77
N THR A 49 2.93 4.39 16.55
CA THR A 49 1.74 5.23 16.74
C THR A 49 2.12 6.60 17.33
N SER A 50 2.92 6.61 18.40
CA SER A 50 3.42 7.85 19.01
C SER A 50 4.30 8.65 18.05
N PHE A 51 5.13 7.99 17.24
CA PHE A 51 5.88 8.68 16.19
C PHE A 51 4.95 9.42 15.20
N TYR A 52 3.98 8.72 14.61
CA TYR A 52 3.06 9.36 13.65
C TYR A 52 2.17 10.44 14.30
N LYS A 53 1.71 10.22 15.53
CA LYS A 53 0.83 11.15 16.26
C LYS A 53 1.59 12.34 16.84
N ASP A 54 2.58 12.08 17.67
CA ASP A 54 3.20 13.08 18.53
C ASP A 54 4.42 13.73 17.86
N THR A 55 5.15 12.99 17.00
CA THR A 55 6.31 13.54 16.27
C THR A 55 5.90 14.19 14.94
N LEU A 56 5.03 13.53 14.17
CA LEU A 56 4.59 14.04 12.87
C LEU A 56 3.27 14.83 12.92
N GLY A 57 2.56 14.83 14.05
CA GLY A 57 1.33 15.61 14.22
C GLY A 57 0.13 15.09 13.44
N LEU A 58 0.12 13.82 13.04
CA LEU A 58 -0.96 13.25 12.23
C LEU A 58 -2.13 12.79 13.09
N LYS A 59 -3.29 12.67 12.44
CA LYS A 59 -4.47 12.05 13.06
C LYS A 59 -4.28 10.53 13.06
N VAL A 60 -4.30 9.94 14.25
CA VAL A 60 -4.08 8.51 14.45
C VAL A 60 -5.24 7.94 15.27
N SER A 61 -5.76 6.78 14.85
CA SER A 61 -6.83 6.07 15.56
C SER A 61 -6.31 5.34 16.80
N GLU A 62 -7.23 4.92 17.66
CA GLU A 62 -6.94 3.88 18.64
C GLU A 62 -6.65 2.53 17.93
N PRO A 63 -5.92 1.60 18.57
CA PRO A 63 -5.71 0.26 18.05
C PRO A 63 -7.01 -0.54 17.95
N VAL A 64 -7.25 -1.16 16.80
CA VAL A 64 -8.43 -1.97 16.51
C VAL A 64 -8.03 -3.43 16.33
N PRO A 65 -8.44 -4.35 17.22
CA PRO A 65 -8.15 -5.77 17.08
C PRO A 65 -9.04 -6.39 15.99
N GLN A 66 -8.42 -6.86 14.90
CA GLN A 66 -9.10 -7.52 13.78
C GLN A 66 -8.82 -9.03 13.83
N LYS A 67 -9.53 -9.72 14.73
CA LYS A 67 -9.27 -11.14 15.04
C LYS A 67 -9.34 -12.05 13.81
N GLU A 68 -10.28 -11.81 12.90
CA GLU A 68 -10.45 -12.61 11.68
C GLU A 68 -9.29 -12.46 10.70
N HIS A 69 -8.57 -11.34 10.75
CA HIS A 69 -7.40 -11.06 9.92
C HIS A 69 -6.07 -11.32 10.64
N GLY A 70 -6.12 -11.69 11.93
CA GLY A 70 -4.94 -12.00 12.73
C GLY A 70 -4.00 -10.80 12.91
N VAL A 71 -4.55 -9.57 12.95
CA VAL A 71 -3.79 -8.34 13.19
C VAL A 71 -4.52 -7.39 14.13
N THR A 72 -3.77 -6.56 14.82
CA THR A 72 -4.26 -5.31 15.43
C THR A 72 -3.80 -4.16 14.54
N THR A 73 -4.73 -3.30 14.15
CA THR A 73 -4.49 -2.21 13.18
C THR A 73 -4.63 -0.85 13.85
N VAL A 74 -3.69 0.05 13.57
CA VAL A 74 -3.82 1.49 13.84
C VAL A 74 -3.85 2.23 12.51
N PHE A 75 -4.83 3.12 12.34
CA PHE A 75 -4.98 3.92 11.14
C PHE A 75 -4.35 5.30 11.32
N VAL A 76 -3.47 5.68 10.41
CA VAL A 76 -2.86 7.01 10.36
C VAL A 76 -3.38 7.72 9.12
N ASP A 77 -4.11 8.81 9.33
CA ASP A 77 -4.69 9.62 8.25
C ASP A 77 -3.69 10.69 7.78
N VAL A 78 -3.35 10.66 6.49
CA VAL A 78 -2.48 11.64 5.84
C VAL A 78 -3.24 12.57 4.88
N GLY A 79 -4.57 12.56 4.95
CA GLY A 79 -5.48 13.40 4.17
C GLY A 79 -5.95 12.74 2.87
N ASN A 80 -5.02 12.39 1.97
CA ASN A 80 -5.36 11.79 0.67
C ASN A 80 -5.46 10.26 0.70
N THR A 81 -4.83 9.61 1.68
CA THR A 81 -4.80 8.16 1.87
C THR A 81 -4.50 7.86 3.35
N LYS A 82 -4.23 6.59 3.70
CA LYS A 82 -3.89 6.17 5.07
C LYS A 82 -2.63 5.31 5.11
N PHE A 83 -1.96 5.32 6.25
CA PHE A 83 -1.14 4.17 6.64
C PHE A 83 -1.94 3.26 7.58
N GLU A 84 -1.74 1.95 7.41
CA GLU A 84 -2.22 0.95 8.35
C GLU A 84 -1.04 0.31 9.06
N LEU A 85 -0.90 0.58 10.36
CA LEU A 85 0.15 0.00 11.18
C LEU A 85 -0.36 -1.34 11.72
N LEU A 86 0.31 -2.42 11.35
CA LEU A 86 -0.15 -3.78 11.63
C LEU A 86 0.76 -4.45 12.66
N LEU A 87 0.17 -4.85 13.78
CA LEU A 87 0.78 -5.72 14.77
C LEU A 87 0.18 -7.13 14.65
N PRO A 88 0.98 -8.20 14.70
CA PRO A 88 0.45 -9.56 14.72
C PRO A 88 -0.53 -9.77 15.88
N LEU A 89 -1.65 -10.44 15.60
CA LEU A 89 -2.62 -10.86 16.60
C LEU A 89 -2.88 -12.36 16.47
N GLY A 90 -2.46 -13.13 17.49
CA GLY A 90 -2.54 -14.58 17.51
C GLY A 90 -1.41 -15.29 16.76
N ASP A 91 -1.25 -16.58 17.03
CA ASP A 91 -0.10 -17.38 16.58
C ASP A 91 -0.05 -17.64 15.07
N LYS A 92 -1.17 -17.40 14.37
CA LYS A 92 -1.33 -17.63 12.93
C LYS A 92 -1.45 -16.32 12.13
N SER A 93 -0.94 -15.21 12.68
CA SER A 93 -0.97 -13.93 12.00
C SER A 93 -0.31 -14.00 10.61
N PRO A 94 -0.96 -13.49 9.55
CA PRO A 94 -0.43 -13.57 8.19
C PRO A 94 0.89 -12.79 8.01
N ILE A 95 1.13 -11.79 8.86
CA ILE A 95 2.32 -10.93 8.79
C ILE A 95 3.48 -11.44 9.67
N ALA A 96 3.31 -12.52 10.42
CA ALA A 96 4.33 -13.05 11.34
C ALA A 96 5.62 -13.41 10.59
N SER A 97 5.52 -14.18 9.51
CA SER A 97 6.68 -14.58 8.70
C SER A 97 7.41 -13.40 8.04
N PHE A 98 6.70 -12.31 7.76
CA PHE A 98 7.31 -11.08 7.26
C PHE A 98 8.17 -10.43 8.35
N LEU A 99 7.68 -10.35 9.59
CA LEU A 99 8.39 -9.75 10.72
C LEU A 99 9.54 -10.61 11.24
N GLU A 100 9.49 -11.94 11.06
CA GLU A 100 10.64 -12.82 11.32
C GLU A 100 11.84 -12.45 10.44
N LYS A 101 11.58 -12.14 9.16
CA LYS A 101 12.59 -11.72 8.18
C LYS A 101 12.96 -10.24 8.34
N ASN A 102 12.00 -9.41 8.73
CA ASN A 102 12.13 -7.96 8.85
C ASN A 102 11.90 -7.54 10.30
N LYS A 103 12.86 -7.85 11.18
CA LYS A 103 12.74 -7.60 12.64
C LYS A 103 12.54 -6.11 12.99
N GLY A 104 12.96 -5.20 12.11
CA GLY A 104 12.74 -3.75 12.25
C GLY A 104 11.34 -3.29 11.84
N GLY A 105 10.47 -4.17 11.33
CA GLY A 105 9.25 -3.80 10.64
C GLY A 105 9.51 -3.35 9.19
N GLY A 106 8.46 -2.88 8.53
CA GLY A 106 8.57 -2.35 7.17
C GLY A 106 7.25 -2.25 6.43
N ALA A 107 7.28 -1.60 5.28
CA ALA A 107 6.14 -1.59 4.35
C ALA A 107 5.84 -3.03 3.91
N HIS A 108 4.59 -3.45 4.09
CA HIS A 108 4.15 -4.81 3.84
C HIS A 108 3.42 -4.93 2.51
N HIS A 109 2.43 -4.08 2.27
CA HIS A 109 1.65 -4.06 1.04
C HIS A 109 1.07 -2.68 0.75
N VAL A 110 0.58 -2.51 -0.47
CA VAL A 110 -0.23 -1.35 -0.89
C VAL A 110 -1.62 -1.84 -1.29
N CYS A 111 -2.65 -1.06 -1.00
CA CYS A 111 -4.02 -1.39 -1.36
C CYS A 111 -4.60 -0.39 -2.36
N LEU A 112 -5.06 -0.90 -3.49
CA LEU A 112 -5.69 -0.13 -4.56
C LEU A 112 -7.17 -0.43 -4.62
N GLU A 113 -7.99 0.62 -4.70
CA GLU A 113 -9.43 0.45 -4.93
C GLU A 113 -9.71 0.20 -6.41
N VAL A 114 -10.60 -0.76 -6.66
CA VAL A 114 -11.15 -1.06 -7.99
C VAL A 114 -12.67 -0.90 -7.98
N ASP A 115 -13.23 -0.46 -9.11
CA ASP A 115 -14.68 -0.29 -9.26
C ASP A 115 -15.45 -1.62 -9.34
N ASP A 116 -14.85 -2.66 -9.92
CA ASP A 116 -15.37 -4.02 -9.95
C ASP A 116 -14.24 -5.04 -9.76
N ILE A 117 -14.16 -5.60 -8.54
CA ILE A 117 -13.10 -6.54 -8.19
C ILE A 117 -13.20 -7.89 -8.91
N GLU A 118 -14.39 -8.37 -9.21
CA GLU A 118 -14.56 -9.66 -9.88
C GLU A 118 -14.13 -9.53 -11.35
N ALA A 119 -14.49 -8.43 -12.02
CA ALA A 119 -13.99 -8.10 -13.35
C ALA A 119 -12.46 -7.90 -13.35
N ALA A 120 -11.92 -7.23 -12.33
CA ALA A 120 -10.47 -7.01 -12.19
C ALA A 120 -9.71 -8.32 -12.03
N VAL A 121 -10.13 -9.19 -11.11
CA VAL A 121 -9.48 -10.48 -10.85
C VAL A 121 -9.56 -11.39 -12.09
N ALA A 122 -10.72 -11.44 -12.77
CA ALA A 122 -10.87 -12.25 -13.97
C ALA A 122 -9.94 -11.78 -15.10
N ASP A 123 -9.88 -10.49 -15.38
CA ASP A 123 -9.02 -9.90 -16.41
C ASP A 123 -7.52 -10.08 -16.09
N LEU A 124 -7.11 -9.86 -14.83
CA LEU A 124 -5.71 -10.03 -14.41
C LEU A 124 -5.26 -11.50 -14.47
N LYS A 125 -6.13 -12.45 -14.10
CA LYS A 125 -5.85 -13.89 -14.27
C LYS A 125 -5.67 -14.25 -15.75
N GLN A 126 -6.52 -13.74 -16.65
CA GLN A 126 -6.37 -13.95 -18.09
C GLN A 126 -5.05 -13.39 -18.65
N LYS A 127 -4.54 -12.31 -18.03
CA LYS A 127 -3.24 -11.71 -18.36
C LYS A 127 -2.05 -12.42 -17.70
N GLY A 128 -2.28 -13.53 -16.99
CA GLY A 128 -1.22 -14.33 -16.38
C GLY A 128 -0.66 -13.78 -15.07
N ILE A 129 -1.34 -12.82 -14.43
CA ILE A 129 -0.95 -12.30 -13.11
C ILE A 129 -1.31 -13.33 -12.05
N ARG A 130 -0.35 -13.71 -11.20
CA ARG A 130 -0.59 -14.67 -10.11
C ARG A 130 -1.35 -14.01 -8.97
N MET A 131 -2.36 -14.72 -8.47
CA MET A 131 -3.11 -14.36 -7.27
C MET A 131 -2.59 -15.16 -6.07
N LEU A 132 -2.68 -14.61 -4.87
CA LEU A 132 -2.34 -15.33 -3.63
C LEU A 132 -3.47 -16.23 -3.12
N ALA A 133 -4.68 -16.11 -3.68
CA ALA A 133 -5.83 -16.94 -3.35
C ALA A 133 -6.63 -17.30 -4.61
N GLU A 134 -7.42 -18.37 -4.54
CA GLU A 134 -8.29 -18.78 -5.65
C GLU A 134 -9.47 -17.83 -5.86
N LYS A 135 -10.06 -17.33 -4.76
CA LYS A 135 -11.24 -16.46 -4.73
C LYS A 135 -10.97 -15.23 -3.86
N THR A 136 -11.73 -14.16 -4.12
CA THR A 136 -11.79 -12.98 -3.26
C THR A 136 -12.22 -13.37 -1.84
N ARG A 137 -11.77 -12.61 -0.85
CA ARG A 137 -12.14 -12.78 0.56
C ARG A 137 -12.58 -11.45 1.13
N ILE A 138 -13.33 -11.46 2.22
CA ILE A 138 -13.63 -10.21 2.92
C ILE A 138 -12.36 -9.73 3.64
N GLY A 139 -11.95 -8.49 3.36
CA GLY A 139 -10.81 -7.83 3.99
C GLY A 139 -11.21 -7.04 5.24
N ALA A 140 -10.23 -6.35 5.81
CA ALA A 140 -10.33 -5.58 7.06
C ALA A 140 -11.47 -4.55 7.09
N HIS A 141 -11.83 -4.02 5.93
CA HIS A 141 -12.89 -3.02 5.76
C HIS A 141 -14.28 -3.61 5.47
N GLY A 142 -14.44 -4.93 5.58
CA GLY A 142 -15.72 -5.60 5.29
C GLY A 142 -16.05 -5.69 3.79
N LYS A 143 -15.06 -5.42 2.92
CA LYS A 143 -15.21 -5.46 1.46
C LYS A 143 -14.41 -6.61 0.85
N PRO A 144 -14.79 -7.11 -0.33
CA PRO A 144 -13.99 -8.11 -1.03
C PRO A 144 -12.59 -7.58 -1.39
N VAL A 145 -11.57 -8.42 -1.19
CA VAL A 145 -10.17 -8.16 -1.51
C VAL A 145 -9.50 -9.33 -2.22
N MET A 146 -8.44 -9.04 -2.99
CA MET A 146 -7.53 -10.01 -3.60
C MET A 146 -6.09 -9.51 -3.58
N PHE A 147 -5.16 -10.39 -3.24
CA PHE A 147 -3.73 -10.07 -3.26
C PHE A 147 -3.06 -10.61 -4.53
N LEU A 148 -2.30 -9.75 -5.20
CA LEU A 148 -1.44 -10.09 -6.34
C LEU A 148 -0.07 -10.56 -5.84
N HIS A 149 0.51 -11.56 -6.51
CA HIS A 149 1.79 -12.11 -6.10
C HIS A 149 2.93 -11.11 -6.38
N PRO A 150 3.81 -10.78 -5.41
CA PRO A 150 4.84 -9.75 -5.59
C PRO A 150 5.79 -9.94 -6.77
N LYS A 151 6.07 -11.20 -7.13
CA LYS A 151 6.88 -11.56 -8.32
C LYS A 151 6.31 -11.02 -9.65
N ASP A 152 5.02 -10.69 -9.74
CA ASP A 152 4.43 -10.07 -10.93
C ASP A 152 4.26 -8.54 -10.78
N CYS A 153 4.57 -8.01 -9.59
CA CYS A 153 4.34 -6.61 -9.21
C CYS A 153 5.64 -5.90 -8.80
N GLY A 154 6.79 -6.35 -9.34
CA GLY A 154 8.08 -5.72 -9.06
C GLY A 154 8.54 -5.84 -7.61
N GLY A 155 8.12 -6.89 -6.90
CA GLY A 155 8.45 -7.12 -5.49
C GLY A 155 7.45 -6.50 -4.50
N VAL A 156 6.47 -5.73 -4.98
CA VAL A 156 5.43 -5.12 -4.12
C VAL A 156 4.27 -6.10 -3.96
N LEU A 157 3.84 -6.35 -2.73
CA LEU A 157 2.56 -7.01 -2.48
C LEU A 157 1.43 -6.00 -2.72
N VAL A 158 0.58 -6.27 -3.71
CA VAL A 158 -0.54 -5.40 -4.07
C VAL A 158 -1.84 -6.07 -3.66
N GLU A 159 -2.63 -5.39 -2.84
CA GLU A 159 -4.02 -5.71 -2.56
C GLU A 159 -4.92 -4.91 -3.51
N LEU A 160 -5.93 -5.57 -4.07
CA LEU A 160 -7.07 -4.94 -4.71
C LEU A 160 -8.26 -5.04 -3.76
N GLU A 161 -8.91 -3.92 -3.48
CA GLU A 161 -10.12 -3.84 -2.67
C GLU A 161 -11.27 -3.28 -3.51
N GLN A 162 -12.46 -3.86 -3.38
CA GLN A 162 -13.67 -3.29 -3.95
C GLN A 162 -13.93 -1.89 -3.36
N ALA A 163 -14.13 -0.87 -4.19
CA ALA A 163 -14.51 0.47 -3.75
C ALA A 163 -15.91 0.50 -3.13
#